data_AF-C7XCA1-F1
#
_entry.id   AF-C7XCA1-F1
#
_cell.length_a   1.000
_cell.length_b   1.000
_cell.length_c   1.000
_cell.angle_alpha   90.00
_cell.angle_beta   90.00
_cell.angle_gamma   90.00
#
_symmetry.space_group_name_H-M   'P 1'
#
loop_
_entity.id
_entity.type
_entity.pdbx_description
1 polymer ?
#
loop_
_entity_poly.entity_id
_entity_poly.type
_entity_poly.pdbx_seq_one_letter_code
_entity_poly.pdbx_strand_id
1 'polypeptide(L)'
;MKRIYLSMVSLCLLGLCSCFDMDKYPEGELSSVNSFTSTTEITKYLNQFYESTLKINDKDVANSAIKEQSNSIGNPTGIAFGDLNSDNMQSNVIDTRLAGETTLSSAVELTEYKHIRSLNFLINNLDNCEEIGPEMEQCIGEAYFFRACYYYRLFVNYGEVTWLTKVLDPIQEQMERPRNSRLEVADSILADLDIAIEHLNTQTNSSTMRVHKDVARALKSEVALFEGTWEKYHRAKNTPFYDKKVTDEKISSYLRQAADAAKDVIDEGVWSISKGDPNTAYRDLFITLDLSHNPEVLWWKKYDAANNIGHSVTRYLNKGGGTCGASASLVDDYLTKEGKPFVGSERDKAKVMYGDELSPDLRDPRLSQTICMPGQDLRPNGEFVFKLPPLNEESRNQNTTGYSILKYVEYNTTYIPTIDGEGKSQAPAIQFRYADILLNYAEALAELDGAANASKIKEALRPLRERVGMPEMDFDREFNTDPDYPFNKLDKYIQAVRRERRIEKALEGSRLQDILRWAAADILIIGKTPTGALFKGSSLETAYGESLQEGENLFLTGTPSDSKRYIIPFNNKHYPNGWQFNPERDYLLPIQPRMLSLTGNQWVQNPGW
;
A
#
# COMPACT_ATOMS: atom_id res chain seq x y z
N MET A 1 41.57 -86.63 -11.65
CA MET A 1 42.59 -85.82 -12.36
C MET A 1 42.10 -84.38 -12.38
N LYS A 2 42.61 -83.52 -11.49
CA LYS A 2 43.76 -82.61 -11.68
C LYS A 2 43.51 -81.44 -12.66
N ARG A 3 43.46 -80.24 -12.04
CA ARG A 3 44.14 -78.98 -12.40
C ARG A 3 43.49 -78.00 -13.38
N ILE A 4 43.88 -76.72 -13.40
CA ILE A 4 43.74 -75.55 -12.49
C ILE A 4 44.19 -74.28 -13.29
N TYR A 5 43.73 -73.06 -12.88
CA TYR A 5 44.12 -71.67 -13.24
C TYR A 5 43.57 -71.07 -14.56
N LEU A 6 43.25 -69.77 -14.72
CA LEU A 6 43.82 -68.45 -14.36
C LEU A 6 42.64 -67.43 -14.17
N SER A 7 42.58 -66.42 -13.28
CA SER A 7 43.43 -65.24 -12.94
C SER A 7 43.35 -64.03 -13.91
N MET A 8 42.89 -62.86 -13.40
CA MET A 8 43.45 -61.48 -13.51
C MET A 8 42.34 -60.41 -13.32
N VAL A 9 42.48 -59.25 -12.66
CA VAL A 9 43.53 -58.60 -11.84
C VAL A 9 42.81 -57.52 -11.00
N SER A 10 43.22 -57.39 -9.74
CA SER A 10 42.85 -56.35 -8.79
C SER A 10 44.14 -55.60 -8.41
N LEU A 11 44.10 -54.28 -8.25
CA LEU A 11 45.25 -53.51 -7.75
C LEU A 11 44.82 -52.35 -6.83
N CYS A 12 45.13 -52.55 -5.55
CA CYS A 12 45.60 -51.65 -4.49
C CYS A 12 45.19 -50.16 -4.46
N LEU A 13 44.73 -49.74 -3.26
CA LEU A 13 45.23 -48.51 -2.63
C LEU A 13 45.21 -48.65 -1.09
N LEU A 14 46.39 -48.46 -0.50
CA LEU A 14 46.71 -48.43 0.93
C LEU A 14 46.28 -47.10 1.56
N GLY A 15 45.98 -47.14 2.85
CA GLY A 15 45.53 -45.98 3.62
C GLY A 15 46.62 -44.95 3.95
N LEU A 16 46.15 -43.74 4.21
CA LEU A 16 46.78 -42.74 5.06
C LEU A 16 45.69 -42.18 5.98
N CYS A 17 45.95 -42.28 7.29
CA CYS A 17 45.17 -41.62 8.32
C CYS A 17 45.49 -40.11 8.28
N SER A 18 44.46 -39.27 8.13
CA SER A 18 44.42 -37.96 8.78
C SER A 18 43.17 -37.95 9.64
N CYS A 19 43.32 -37.67 10.94
CA CYS A 19 42.17 -37.34 11.79
C CYS A 19 41.51 -36.09 11.18
N PHE A 20 40.42 -36.29 10.45
CA PHE A 20 39.47 -35.23 10.18
C PHE A 20 38.54 -35.18 11.37
N ASP A 21 38.55 -34.04 12.04
CA ASP A 21 37.57 -33.63 13.03
C ASP A 21 36.19 -33.67 12.34
N MET A 22 35.43 -34.72 12.62
CA MET A 22 34.17 -35.04 11.93
C MET A 22 32.98 -34.36 12.61
N ASP A 23 33.18 -33.12 13.07
CA ASP A 23 32.15 -32.28 13.70
C ASP A 23 32.33 -30.80 13.28
N LYS A 24 32.53 -30.55 11.99
CA LYS A 24 32.30 -29.21 11.43
C LYS A 24 31.20 -29.28 10.39
N TYR A 25 30.00 -28.90 10.83
CA TYR A 25 28.89 -28.62 9.94
C TYR A 25 29.26 -27.45 9.01
N PRO A 26 28.82 -27.46 7.74
CA PRO A 26 29.00 -26.32 6.86
C PRO A 26 28.29 -25.11 7.47
N GLU A 27 29.02 -24.00 7.64
CA GLU A 27 28.46 -22.70 8.04
C GLU A 27 27.44 -22.26 6.97
N GLY A 28 26.16 -22.54 7.19
CA GLY A 28 25.10 -22.13 6.26
C GLY A 28 23.80 -22.92 6.30
N GLU A 29 23.75 -24.12 6.88
CA GLU A 29 22.48 -24.84 7.07
C GLU A 29 22.04 -24.80 8.54
N LEU A 30 20.78 -24.44 8.79
CA LEU A 30 20.17 -24.55 10.11
C LEU A 30 20.18 -26.02 10.50
N SER A 31 20.99 -26.37 11.50
CA SER A 31 20.99 -27.69 12.11
C SER A 31 19.57 -28.00 12.63
N SER A 32 18.98 -29.12 12.24
CA SER A 32 17.69 -29.58 12.81
C SER A 32 17.81 -30.04 14.26
N VAL A 33 19.02 -30.08 14.82
CA VAL A 33 19.32 -30.30 16.24
C VAL A 33 19.92 -29.00 16.80
N ASN A 34 19.15 -28.28 17.63
CA ASN A 34 19.49 -26.97 18.19
C ASN A 34 19.69 -25.86 17.14
N SER A 35 18.62 -25.48 16.40
CA SER A 35 18.60 -24.24 15.61
C SER A 35 18.47 -23.01 16.51
N PHE A 36 18.88 -21.84 16.01
CA PHE A 36 18.76 -20.53 16.65
C PHE A 36 19.56 -20.40 17.96
N THR A 37 20.81 -20.85 17.95
CA THR A 37 21.68 -20.84 19.14
C THR A 37 22.40 -19.51 19.38
N SER A 38 22.41 -18.62 18.39
CA SER A 38 23.04 -17.29 18.45
C SER A 38 22.16 -16.21 17.79
N THR A 39 22.31 -14.96 18.23
CA THR A 39 21.63 -13.80 17.60
C THR A 39 22.01 -13.64 16.13
N THR A 40 23.20 -14.06 15.73
CA THR A 40 23.64 -14.05 14.32
C THR A 40 22.81 -15.01 13.46
N GLU A 41 22.55 -16.22 13.96
CA GLU A 41 21.73 -17.22 13.26
C GLU A 41 20.28 -16.73 13.13
N ILE A 42 19.73 -16.18 14.22
CA ILE A 42 18.37 -15.61 14.24
C ILE A 42 18.26 -14.42 13.29
N THR A 43 19.22 -13.50 13.32
CA THR A 43 19.25 -12.32 12.42
C THR A 43 19.28 -12.75 10.95
N LYS A 44 20.10 -13.74 10.61
CA LYS A 44 20.15 -14.30 9.24
C LYS A 44 18.79 -14.89 8.83
N TYR A 45 18.14 -15.61 9.74
CA TYR A 45 16.81 -16.14 9.50
C TYR A 45 15.77 -15.04 9.29
N LEU A 46 15.80 -13.97 10.10
CA LEU A 46 14.87 -12.86 10.03
C LEU A 46 15.00 -12.04 8.74
N ASN A 47 16.19 -11.96 8.14
CA ASN A 47 16.43 -11.20 6.91
C ASN A 47 15.49 -11.60 5.76
N GLN A 48 15.02 -12.84 5.70
CA GLN A 48 14.07 -13.29 4.67
C GLN A 48 12.72 -12.55 4.73
N PHE A 49 12.30 -12.10 5.92
CA PHE A 49 11.01 -11.43 6.11
C PHE A 49 11.06 -9.95 5.71
N TYR A 50 12.22 -9.32 5.74
CA TYR A 50 12.40 -7.98 5.15
C TYR A 50 12.18 -8.01 3.64
N GLU A 51 12.62 -9.06 2.96
CA GLU A 51 12.40 -9.21 1.53
C GLU A 51 10.95 -9.58 1.20
N SER A 52 10.41 -10.59 1.88
CA SER A 52 9.09 -11.16 1.56
C SER A 52 7.90 -10.41 2.18
N THR A 53 8.10 -9.60 3.23
CA THR A 53 7.05 -8.68 3.68
C THR A 53 6.92 -7.59 2.63
N LEU A 54 8.00 -6.93 2.23
CA LEU A 54 7.90 -5.80 1.32
C LEU A 54 7.45 -6.18 -0.10
N LYS A 55 7.71 -7.41 -0.53
CA LYS A 55 7.34 -7.93 -1.85
C LYS A 55 6.03 -8.70 -1.80
N ILE A 56 5.18 -8.45 -2.79
CA ILE A 56 4.02 -9.27 -3.05
C ILE A 56 4.00 -9.56 -4.56
N ASN A 57 3.90 -10.83 -4.97
CA ASN A 57 3.83 -11.16 -6.40
C ASN A 57 2.39 -10.97 -6.88
N ASP A 58 2.19 -10.43 -8.08
CA ASP A 58 0.85 -10.19 -8.67
C ASP A 58 -0.09 -11.42 -8.65
N LYS A 59 0.46 -12.65 -8.65
CA LYS A 59 -0.31 -13.90 -8.60
C LYS A 59 -0.83 -14.25 -7.20
N ASP A 60 -0.20 -13.72 -6.15
CA ASP A 60 -0.47 -14.08 -4.77
C ASP A 60 -1.62 -13.25 -4.17
N VAL A 61 -2.11 -12.23 -4.88
CA VAL A 61 -2.91 -11.13 -4.30
C VAL A 61 -3.84 -10.43 -5.30
N ALA A 62 -4.36 -11.12 -6.31
CA ALA A 62 -5.35 -10.52 -7.21
C ALA A 62 -6.45 -9.80 -6.40
N ASN A 63 -6.59 -8.48 -6.61
CA ASN A 63 -7.53 -7.60 -5.92
C ASN A 63 -7.32 -7.39 -4.40
N SER A 64 -6.10 -7.60 -3.89
CA SER A 64 -5.71 -7.28 -2.51
C SER A 64 -5.83 -5.79 -2.22
N ALA A 65 -6.13 -5.47 -0.96
CA ALA A 65 -6.11 -4.09 -0.46
C ALA A 65 -4.79 -3.73 0.23
N ILE A 66 -3.82 -4.66 0.31
CA ILE A 66 -2.52 -4.39 0.93
C ILE A 66 -1.67 -3.49 0.03
N LYS A 67 -0.90 -2.59 0.64
CA LYS A 67 0.09 -1.78 -0.06
C LYS A 67 1.23 -2.69 -0.55
N GLU A 68 1.50 -2.67 -1.86
CA GLU A 68 2.38 -3.64 -2.50
C GLU A 68 3.65 -2.99 -3.08
N GLN A 69 4.79 -3.70 -2.96
CA GLN A 69 5.90 -3.55 -3.90
C GLN A 69 5.92 -4.78 -4.80
N SER A 70 5.50 -4.63 -6.05
CA SER A 70 5.60 -5.70 -7.03
C SER A 70 6.95 -5.68 -7.74
N ASN A 71 7.42 -6.88 -8.07
CA ASN A 71 8.61 -7.15 -8.88
C ASN A 71 8.24 -7.55 -10.33
N SER A 72 6.97 -7.40 -10.72
CA SER A 72 6.48 -7.86 -12.01
C SER A 72 7.14 -7.12 -13.17
N ILE A 73 7.65 -7.90 -14.11
CA ILE A 73 8.38 -7.45 -15.31
C ILE A 73 7.35 -7.44 -16.45
N GLY A 74 7.24 -6.34 -17.18
CA GLY A 74 6.33 -6.21 -18.32
C GLY A 74 4.92 -5.67 -18.08
N ASN A 75 4.53 -5.34 -16.83
CA ASN A 75 3.26 -4.66 -16.50
C ASN A 75 3.50 -3.41 -15.61
N PRO A 76 2.58 -2.42 -15.60
CA PRO A 76 2.65 -1.25 -14.71
C PRO A 76 2.41 -1.68 -13.27
N THR A 77 3.48 -2.11 -12.60
CA THR A 77 3.48 -2.63 -11.24
C THR A 77 4.57 -1.95 -10.40
N GLY A 78 4.42 -2.00 -9.07
CA GLY A 78 5.33 -1.35 -8.12
C GLY A 78 4.68 -0.18 -7.39
N ILE A 79 5.51 0.59 -6.69
CA ILE A 79 5.09 1.55 -5.65
C ILE A 79 4.16 2.68 -6.11
N ALA A 80 4.07 2.94 -7.42
CA ALA A 80 3.24 4.00 -8.00
C ALA A 80 1.88 3.54 -8.52
N PHE A 81 1.63 2.22 -8.54
CA PHE A 81 0.46 1.63 -9.20
C PHE A 81 -0.52 0.97 -8.23
N GLY A 82 -0.23 1.01 -6.92
CA GLY A 82 -1.04 0.36 -5.89
C GLY A 82 -2.45 0.93 -5.71
N ASP A 83 -2.76 2.09 -6.30
CA ASP A 83 -4.09 2.70 -6.27
C ASP A 83 -4.95 2.35 -7.52
N LEU A 84 -4.45 1.52 -8.45
CA LEU A 84 -5.19 1.06 -9.66
C LEU A 84 -6.48 0.29 -9.33
N ASN A 85 -6.59 -0.21 -8.10
CA ASN A 85 -7.74 -0.94 -7.55
C ASN A 85 -8.67 -0.03 -6.73
N SER A 86 -8.64 1.29 -6.96
CA SER A 86 -9.38 2.28 -6.17
C SER A 86 -9.99 3.40 -7.01
N ASP A 87 -10.71 4.33 -6.38
CA ASP A 87 -11.25 5.53 -7.03
C ASP A 87 -10.19 6.60 -7.35
N ASN A 88 -8.92 6.41 -6.97
CA ASN A 88 -7.85 7.39 -7.18
C ASN A 88 -7.14 7.29 -8.53
N MET A 89 -7.04 6.09 -9.11
CA MET A 89 -6.19 5.83 -10.26
C MET A 89 -6.81 4.74 -11.13
N GLN A 90 -6.65 4.85 -12.45
CA GLN A 90 -7.32 3.99 -13.42
C GLN A 90 -6.40 3.58 -14.55
N SER A 91 -6.55 2.34 -15.02
CA SER A 91 -5.92 1.85 -16.24
C SER A 91 -6.93 1.75 -17.40
N ASN A 92 -6.50 1.26 -18.56
CA ASN A 92 -7.40 0.91 -19.66
C ASN A 92 -8.11 -0.44 -19.45
N VAL A 93 -7.79 -1.14 -18.37
CA VAL A 93 -8.45 -2.35 -17.88
C VAL A 93 -9.18 -2.01 -16.58
N ILE A 94 -10.41 -2.48 -16.48
CA ILE A 94 -11.22 -2.31 -15.28
C ILE A 94 -10.70 -3.23 -14.16
N ASP A 95 -10.67 -2.73 -12.92
CA ASP A 95 -10.37 -3.57 -11.76
C ASP A 95 -11.54 -4.54 -11.51
N THR A 96 -11.24 -5.83 -11.42
CA THR A 96 -12.27 -6.88 -11.33
C THR A 96 -13.02 -6.89 -10.01
N ARG A 97 -12.44 -6.37 -8.92
CA ARG A 97 -13.14 -6.25 -7.62
C ARG A 97 -14.06 -5.05 -7.62
N LEU A 98 -13.61 -3.89 -8.12
CA LEU A 98 -14.48 -2.73 -8.30
C LEU A 98 -15.63 -3.04 -9.28
N ALA A 99 -15.35 -3.81 -10.34
CA ALA A 99 -16.35 -4.25 -11.30
C ALA A 99 -17.33 -5.31 -10.76
N GLY A 100 -17.11 -5.88 -9.57
CA GLY A 100 -17.94 -6.97 -9.03
C GLY A 100 -17.77 -8.31 -9.75
N GLU A 101 -16.66 -8.49 -10.46
CA GLU A 101 -16.35 -9.66 -11.31
C GLU A 101 -15.36 -10.65 -10.67
N THR A 102 -14.92 -10.39 -9.44
CA THR A 102 -14.14 -11.38 -8.70
C THR A 102 -14.98 -12.65 -8.53
N THR A 103 -14.36 -13.83 -8.73
CA THR A 103 -15.04 -15.14 -8.67
C THR A 103 -14.29 -16.11 -7.77
N LEU A 104 -14.94 -17.21 -7.37
CA LEU A 104 -14.30 -18.29 -6.62
C LEU A 104 -13.09 -18.92 -7.33
N SER A 105 -13.07 -18.93 -8.68
CA SER A 105 -11.92 -19.45 -9.43
C SER A 105 -10.69 -18.54 -9.34
N SER A 106 -10.89 -17.28 -8.94
CA SER A 106 -9.81 -16.32 -8.70
C SER A 106 -9.22 -16.41 -7.28
N ALA A 107 -9.75 -17.28 -6.40
CA ALA A 107 -9.24 -17.45 -5.05
C ALA A 107 -7.79 -17.98 -5.05
N VAL A 108 -6.89 -17.29 -4.34
CA VAL A 108 -5.44 -17.55 -4.32
C VAL A 108 -5.01 -18.31 -3.07
N GLU A 109 -3.83 -18.93 -3.11
CA GLU A 109 -3.27 -19.63 -1.95
C GLU A 109 -2.94 -18.61 -0.85
N LEU A 110 -3.28 -18.92 0.41
CA LEU A 110 -2.94 -18.09 1.58
C LEU A 110 -1.47 -18.28 1.97
N THR A 111 -0.57 -17.76 1.13
CA THR A 111 0.88 -17.96 1.27
C THR A 111 1.46 -17.36 2.55
N GLU A 112 0.78 -16.40 3.17
CA GLU A 112 1.14 -15.79 4.45
C GLU A 112 1.29 -16.84 5.55
N TYR A 113 0.50 -17.92 5.54
CA TYR A 113 0.64 -19.00 6.51
C TYR A 113 1.99 -19.72 6.42
N LYS A 114 2.67 -19.70 5.27
CA LYS A 114 4.04 -20.25 5.14
C LYS A 114 5.02 -19.40 5.95
N HIS A 115 4.91 -18.08 5.87
CA HIS A 115 5.74 -17.15 6.64
C HIS A 115 5.40 -17.19 8.13
N ILE A 116 4.12 -17.24 8.48
CA ILE A 116 3.65 -17.39 9.87
C ILE A 116 4.18 -18.70 10.47
N ARG A 117 4.19 -19.81 9.72
CA ARG A 117 4.78 -21.08 10.18
C ARG A 117 6.28 -20.91 10.48
N SER A 118 7.03 -20.26 9.60
CA SER A 118 8.46 -19.97 9.80
C SER A 118 8.71 -19.09 11.03
N LEU A 119 7.89 -18.06 11.23
CA LEU A 119 7.98 -17.18 12.40
C LEU A 119 7.59 -17.88 13.69
N ASN A 120 6.54 -18.71 13.68
CA ASN A 120 6.19 -19.54 14.83
C ASN A 120 7.30 -20.53 15.15
N PHE A 121 7.94 -21.14 14.14
CA PHE A 121 9.09 -22.00 14.34
C PHE A 121 10.24 -21.25 15.05
N LEU A 122 10.58 -20.05 14.59
CA LEU A 122 11.56 -19.20 15.26
C LEU A 122 11.12 -18.90 16.71
N ILE A 123 9.94 -18.32 16.89
CA ILE A 123 9.42 -17.88 18.20
C ILE A 123 9.39 -19.05 19.21
N ASN A 124 9.01 -20.25 18.77
CA ASN A 124 8.96 -21.43 19.64
C ASN A 124 10.35 -22.01 19.98
N ASN A 125 11.43 -21.51 19.37
CA ASN A 125 12.80 -21.98 19.57
C ASN A 125 13.77 -20.86 19.98
N LEU A 126 13.28 -19.66 20.31
CA LEU A 126 14.13 -18.55 20.78
C LEU A 126 14.90 -18.91 22.06
N ASP A 127 14.34 -19.78 22.90
CA ASP A 127 14.97 -20.26 24.14
C ASP A 127 16.25 -21.08 23.91
N ASN A 128 16.53 -21.49 22.66
CA ASN A 128 17.80 -22.16 22.31
C ASN A 128 18.99 -21.19 22.30
N CYS A 129 18.74 -19.88 22.25
CA CYS A 129 19.79 -18.87 22.29
C CYS A 129 20.04 -18.43 23.74
N GLU A 130 21.26 -18.67 24.23
CA GLU A 130 21.67 -18.22 25.57
C GLU A 130 22.15 -16.75 25.59
N GLU A 131 22.27 -16.11 24.42
CA GLU A 131 22.67 -14.71 24.30
C GLU A 131 21.54 -13.78 24.79
N ILE A 132 21.91 -12.77 25.57
CA ILE A 132 20.99 -11.77 26.12
C ILE A 132 21.47 -10.36 25.77
N GLY A 133 20.55 -9.39 25.75
CA GLY A 133 20.85 -7.98 25.50
C GLY A 133 20.24 -7.45 24.19
N PRO A 134 20.59 -6.22 23.78
CA PRO A 134 19.86 -5.48 22.75
C PRO A 134 19.73 -6.17 21.39
N GLU A 135 20.67 -7.05 21.04
CA GLU A 135 20.66 -7.82 19.79
C GLU A 135 19.62 -8.95 19.83
N MET A 136 19.51 -9.65 20.97
CA MET A 136 18.48 -10.67 21.17
C MET A 136 17.10 -10.03 21.31
N GLU A 137 16.99 -8.92 22.04
CA GLU A 137 15.75 -8.14 22.14
C GLU A 137 15.28 -7.68 20.74
N GLN A 138 16.19 -7.18 19.90
CA GLN A 138 15.87 -6.86 18.51
C GLN A 138 15.33 -8.07 17.75
N CYS A 139 15.96 -9.24 17.89
CA CYS A 139 15.51 -10.47 17.24
C CYS A 139 14.10 -10.87 17.66
N ILE A 140 13.78 -10.80 18.96
CA ILE A 140 12.45 -11.07 19.50
C ILE A 140 11.46 -10.08 18.88
N GLY A 141 11.74 -8.79 18.99
CA GLY A 141 10.85 -7.74 18.50
C GLY A 141 10.55 -7.85 17.00
N GLU A 142 11.57 -8.16 16.19
CA GLU A 142 11.42 -8.39 14.76
C GLU A 142 10.54 -9.62 14.45
N ALA A 143 10.72 -10.73 15.17
CA ALA A 143 9.93 -11.93 14.95
C ALA A 143 8.43 -11.69 15.17
N TYR A 144 8.07 -11.02 16.26
CA TYR A 144 6.68 -10.67 16.56
C TYR A 144 6.13 -9.61 15.60
N PHE A 145 6.93 -8.59 15.24
CA PHE A 145 6.54 -7.59 14.26
C PHE A 145 6.18 -8.21 12.90
N PHE A 146 7.01 -9.10 12.37
CA PHE A 146 6.74 -9.73 11.08
C PHE A 146 5.54 -10.69 11.17
N ARG A 147 5.32 -11.38 12.31
CA ARG A 147 4.13 -12.22 12.48
C ARG A 147 2.86 -11.40 12.45
N ALA A 148 2.86 -10.26 13.15
CA ALA A 148 1.78 -9.28 13.07
C ALA A 148 1.55 -8.77 11.64
N CYS A 149 2.61 -8.47 10.87
CA CYS A 149 2.49 -8.03 9.48
C CYS A 149 1.76 -9.05 8.59
N TYR A 150 2.14 -10.33 8.65
CA TYR A 150 1.51 -11.37 7.83
C TYR A 150 0.08 -11.65 8.25
N TYR A 151 -0.21 -11.64 9.54
CA TYR A 151 -1.59 -11.75 10.01
C TYR A 151 -2.43 -10.55 9.59
N TYR A 152 -1.89 -9.33 9.65
CA TYR A 152 -2.61 -8.15 9.20
C TYR A 152 -2.97 -8.20 7.71
N ARG A 153 -2.10 -8.77 6.86
CA ARG A 153 -2.43 -9.03 5.43
C ARG A 153 -3.62 -9.94 5.26
N LEU A 154 -3.59 -11.08 5.95
CA LEU A 154 -4.70 -12.02 5.96
C LEU A 154 -5.98 -11.35 6.49
N PHE A 155 -5.85 -10.54 7.53
CA PHE A 155 -6.95 -9.87 8.19
C PHE A 155 -7.66 -8.84 7.29
N VAL A 156 -6.90 -7.98 6.61
CA VAL A 156 -7.44 -6.99 5.68
C VAL A 156 -8.15 -7.65 4.50
N ASN A 157 -7.59 -8.74 3.97
CA ASN A 157 -8.11 -9.39 2.77
C ASN A 157 -9.24 -10.39 3.05
N TYR A 158 -9.17 -11.15 4.15
CA TYR A 158 -10.06 -12.28 4.43
C TYR A 158 -10.83 -12.16 5.73
N GLY A 159 -10.52 -11.18 6.58
CA GLY A 159 -11.18 -10.97 7.87
C GLY A 159 -10.83 -12.06 8.87
N GLU A 160 -11.81 -12.89 9.20
CA GLU A 160 -11.64 -14.02 10.11
C GLU A 160 -10.68 -15.07 9.51
N VAL A 161 -9.66 -15.44 10.28
CA VAL A 161 -8.68 -16.49 9.92
C VAL A 161 -8.29 -17.26 11.19
N THR A 162 -7.69 -18.45 11.04
CA THR A 162 -7.19 -19.20 12.21
C THR A 162 -5.90 -18.56 12.73
N TRP A 163 -5.91 -18.18 14.01
CA TRP A 163 -4.73 -17.71 14.73
C TRP A 163 -3.90 -18.88 15.25
N LEU A 164 -2.61 -18.89 14.94
CA LEU A 164 -1.67 -19.97 15.25
C LEU A 164 -0.44 -19.37 15.91
N THR A 165 -0.10 -19.88 17.09
CA THR A 165 1.12 -19.50 17.84
C THR A 165 2.16 -20.61 17.86
N LYS A 166 1.85 -21.75 17.22
CA LYS A 166 2.70 -22.94 17.18
C LYS A 166 2.81 -23.50 15.77
N VAL A 167 3.94 -24.14 15.51
CA VAL A 167 4.09 -25.00 14.34
C VAL A 167 3.20 -26.24 14.53
N LEU A 168 2.30 -26.47 13.59
CA LEU A 168 1.44 -27.64 13.59
C LEU A 168 2.09 -28.79 12.83
N ASP A 169 1.97 -30.01 13.33
CA ASP A 169 2.31 -31.22 12.58
C ASP A 169 1.25 -31.47 11.51
N PRO A 170 1.58 -32.10 10.37
CA PRO A 170 0.63 -32.41 9.29
C PRO A 170 -0.33 -33.56 9.67
N ILE A 171 -0.96 -33.45 10.84
CA ILE A 171 -1.93 -34.36 11.42
C ILE A 171 -3.30 -33.69 11.29
N GLN A 172 -4.24 -34.40 10.67
CA GLN A 172 -5.57 -33.86 10.32
C GLN A 172 -6.28 -33.21 11.52
N GLU A 173 -6.31 -33.88 12.66
CA GLU A 173 -6.95 -33.38 13.89
C GLU A 173 -6.37 -32.04 14.38
N GLN A 174 -5.09 -31.76 14.10
CA GLN A 174 -4.48 -30.48 14.44
C GLN A 174 -4.79 -29.37 13.42
N MET A 175 -5.13 -29.76 12.17
CA MET A 175 -5.44 -28.87 11.05
C MET A 175 -6.92 -28.49 10.99
N GLU A 176 -7.81 -29.31 11.53
CA GLU A 176 -9.26 -29.05 11.63
C GLU A 176 -9.56 -28.00 12.72
N ARG A 177 -9.13 -26.77 12.47
CA ARG A 177 -9.33 -25.62 13.39
C ARG A 177 -10.29 -24.60 12.79
N PRO A 178 -11.21 -24.03 13.58
CA PRO A 178 -12.06 -22.96 13.11
C PRO A 178 -11.24 -21.68 12.89
N ARG A 179 -11.84 -20.74 12.15
CA ARG A 179 -11.35 -19.37 12.10
C ARG A 179 -11.64 -18.70 13.43
N ASN A 180 -10.74 -17.83 13.87
CA ASN A 180 -10.99 -16.98 15.02
C ASN A 180 -11.88 -15.81 14.60
N SER A 181 -12.63 -15.29 15.57
CA SER A 181 -13.44 -14.10 15.36
C SER A 181 -12.56 -12.91 14.97
N ARG A 182 -13.16 -11.94 14.31
CA ARG A 182 -12.44 -10.75 13.86
C ARG A 182 -11.78 -10.01 15.02
N LEU A 183 -12.49 -9.88 16.15
CA LEU A 183 -11.96 -9.27 17.37
C LEU A 183 -10.76 -10.04 17.95
N GLU A 184 -10.81 -11.37 17.98
CA GLU A 184 -9.70 -12.19 18.47
C GLU A 184 -8.46 -12.04 17.58
N VAL A 185 -8.62 -12.02 16.26
CA VAL A 185 -7.50 -11.83 15.33
C VAL A 185 -6.91 -10.43 15.49
N ALA A 186 -7.74 -9.38 15.51
CA ALA A 186 -7.27 -8.01 15.69
C ALA A 186 -6.53 -7.82 17.03
N ASP A 187 -7.10 -8.32 18.12
CA ASP A 187 -6.49 -8.25 19.45
C ASP A 187 -5.15 -9.00 19.50
N SER A 188 -5.05 -10.13 18.81
CA SER A 188 -3.81 -10.91 18.77
C SER A 188 -2.72 -10.23 17.93
N ILE A 189 -3.07 -9.58 16.82
CA ILE A 189 -2.13 -8.76 16.03
C ILE A 189 -1.60 -7.60 16.89
N LEU A 190 -2.48 -6.91 17.61
CA LEU A 190 -2.09 -5.80 18.49
C LEU A 190 -1.21 -6.29 19.66
N ALA A 191 -1.48 -7.47 20.20
CA ALA A 191 -0.64 -8.08 21.24
C ALA A 191 0.76 -8.45 20.72
N ASP A 192 0.88 -9.00 19.50
CA ASP A 192 2.19 -9.22 18.87
C ASP A 192 2.94 -7.90 18.67
N LEU A 193 2.24 -6.83 18.31
CA LEU A 193 2.83 -5.50 18.17
C LEU A 193 3.24 -4.89 19.51
N ASP A 194 2.53 -5.15 20.59
CA ASP A 194 2.93 -4.75 21.94
C ASP A 194 4.26 -5.40 22.35
N ILE A 195 4.39 -6.71 22.11
CA ILE A 195 5.65 -7.44 22.33
C ILE A 195 6.75 -6.84 21.43
N ALA A 196 6.46 -6.57 20.16
CA ALA A 196 7.44 -5.94 19.27
C ALA A 196 7.90 -4.56 19.78
N ILE A 197 6.98 -3.71 20.27
CA ILE A 197 7.30 -2.38 20.81
C ILE A 197 8.15 -2.46 22.08
N GLU A 198 7.91 -3.47 22.92
CA GLU A 198 8.69 -3.70 24.15
C GLU A 198 10.15 -4.01 23.83
N HIS A 199 10.38 -4.89 22.85
CA HIS A 199 11.70 -5.46 22.57
C HIS A 199 12.51 -4.73 21.47
N LEU A 200 11.86 -4.07 20.51
CA LEU A 200 12.57 -3.39 19.42
C LEU A 200 13.38 -2.19 19.92
N ASN A 201 14.57 -2.03 19.36
CA ASN A 201 15.43 -0.88 19.67
C ASN A 201 14.80 0.43 19.18
N THR A 202 15.14 1.53 19.83
CA THR A 202 14.85 2.90 19.36
C THR A 202 15.82 3.31 18.26
N GLN A 203 15.38 4.14 17.33
CA GLN A 203 16.22 4.70 16.27
C GLN A 203 15.92 6.19 16.11
N THR A 204 16.91 6.97 15.67
CA THR A 204 16.75 8.40 15.40
C THR A 204 16.88 8.76 13.92
N ASN A 205 17.04 7.76 13.06
CA ASN A 205 17.10 7.86 11.61
C ASN A 205 16.79 6.49 10.98
N SER A 206 16.69 6.43 9.66
CA SER A 206 16.32 5.20 8.93
C SER A 206 17.49 4.50 8.23
N SER A 207 18.75 4.78 8.64
CA SER A 207 19.94 4.28 7.94
C SER A 207 20.10 2.77 8.00
N THR A 208 19.54 2.13 9.03
CA THR A 208 19.58 0.67 9.20
C THR A 208 18.66 -0.05 8.22
N MET A 209 17.59 0.62 7.75
CA MET A 209 16.48 0.03 7.00
C MET A 209 15.82 -1.17 7.71
N ARG A 210 16.07 -1.34 9.01
CA ARG A 210 15.48 -2.37 9.87
C ARG A 210 14.28 -1.81 10.60
N VAL A 211 13.35 -2.69 10.98
CA VAL A 211 12.22 -2.29 11.83
C VAL A 211 12.74 -1.94 13.22
N HIS A 212 12.12 -0.94 13.82
CA HIS A 212 12.47 -0.41 15.13
C HIS A 212 11.19 -0.03 15.87
N LYS A 213 11.31 0.42 17.13
CA LYS A 213 10.16 0.66 18.02
C LYS A 213 9.04 1.50 17.38
N ASP A 214 9.38 2.62 16.76
CA ASP A 214 8.38 3.50 16.13
C ASP A 214 7.76 2.93 14.86
N VAL A 215 8.44 2.01 14.17
CA VAL A 215 7.84 1.26 13.05
C VAL A 215 6.76 0.32 13.57
N ALA A 216 6.99 -0.35 14.70
CA ALA A 216 5.98 -1.17 15.34
C ALA A 216 4.80 -0.34 15.88
N ARG A 217 5.07 0.85 16.46
CA ARG A 217 4.01 1.80 16.83
C ARG A 217 3.22 2.31 15.62
N ALA A 218 3.88 2.58 14.50
CA ALA A 218 3.22 2.99 13.26
C ALA A 218 2.23 1.91 12.78
N LEU A 219 2.68 0.66 12.74
CA LEU A 219 1.82 -0.46 12.37
C LEU A 219 0.71 -0.71 13.40
N LYS A 220 0.99 -0.61 14.70
CA LYS A 220 -0.03 -0.71 15.76
C LYS A 220 -1.12 0.34 15.56
N SER A 221 -0.71 1.58 15.29
CA SER A 221 -1.63 2.67 15.01
C SER A 221 -2.50 2.40 13.78
N GLU A 222 -1.90 1.88 12.70
CA GLU A 222 -2.61 1.52 11.48
C GLU A 222 -3.61 0.38 11.69
N VAL A 223 -3.21 -0.73 12.33
CA VAL A 223 -4.07 -1.90 12.61
C VAL A 223 -5.26 -1.48 13.47
N ALA A 224 -5.02 -0.74 14.54
CA ALA A 224 -6.06 -0.30 15.46
C ALA A 224 -7.01 0.71 14.78
N LEU A 225 -6.50 1.62 13.95
CA LEU A 225 -7.34 2.54 13.18
C LEU A 225 -8.19 1.78 12.15
N PHE A 226 -7.58 0.82 11.45
CA PHE A 226 -8.26 -0.02 10.46
C PHE A 226 -9.44 -0.74 11.11
N GLU A 227 -9.20 -1.45 12.21
CA GLU A 227 -10.26 -2.23 12.85
C GLU A 227 -11.31 -1.36 13.53
N GLY A 228 -10.90 -0.30 14.23
CA GLY A 228 -11.83 0.63 14.88
C GLY A 228 -12.79 1.26 13.87
N THR A 229 -12.29 1.68 12.71
CA THR A 229 -13.14 2.25 11.65
C THR A 229 -13.95 1.17 10.92
N TRP A 230 -13.36 0.02 10.62
CA TRP A 230 -14.07 -1.11 10.00
C TRP A 230 -15.31 -1.48 10.81
N GLU A 231 -15.15 -1.79 12.09
CA GLU A 231 -16.24 -2.17 12.98
C GLU A 231 -17.26 -1.05 13.12
N LYS A 232 -16.83 0.22 13.23
CA LYS A 232 -17.74 1.39 13.29
C LYS A 232 -18.66 1.47 12.08
N TYR A 233 -18.10 1.47 10.88
CA TYR A 233 -18.88 1.74 9.67
C TYR A 233 -19.64 0.51 9.17
N HIS A 234 -19.05 -0.68 9.24
CA HIS A 234 -19.73 -1.91 8.86
C HIS A 234 -20.89 -2.25 9.82
N ARG A 235 -20.75 -1.97 11.12
CA ARG A 235 -21.85 -2.10 12.09
C ARG A 235 -22.94 -1.06 11.86
N ALA A 236 -22.57 0.21 11.66
CA ALA A 236 -23.53 1.28 11.39
C ALA A 236 -24.40 0.99 10.15
N LYS A 237 -23.82 0.35 9.14
CA LYS A 237 -24.53 -0.09 7.91
C LYS A 237 -25.14 -1.49 8.00
N ASN A 238 -24.96 -2.19 9.13
CA ASN A 238 -25.43 -3.56 9.36
C ASN A 238 -24.99 -4.56 8.26
N THR A 239 -23.77 -4.44 7.78
CA THR A 239 -23.20 -5.36 6.78
C THR A 239 -22.85 -6.73 7.41
N PRO A 240 -22.58 -7.77 6.63
CA PRO A 240 -22.13 -9.06 7.18
C PRO A 240 -20.67 -9.07 7.68
N PHE A 241 -19.92 -7.98 7.53
CA PHE A 241 -18.47 -7.96 7.70
C PHE A 241 -17.95 -7.47 9.06
N TYR A 242 -18.82 -7.00 9.95
CA TYR A 242 -18.44 -6.61 11.31
C TYR A 242 -18.67 -7.75 12.30
N ASP A 243 -17.92 -7.76 13.41
CA ASP A 243 -18.11 -8.74 14.47
C ASP A 243 -19.42 -8.47 15.25
N LYS A 244 -20.33 -9.45 15.27
CA LYS A 244 -21.65 -9.29 15.92
C LYS A 244 -21.58 -9.06 17.43
N LYS A 245 -20.43 -9.31 18.07
CA LYS A 245 -20.19 -9.08 19.49
C LYS A 245 -19.50 -7.74 19.78
N VAL A 246 -19.14 -6.96 18.76
CA VAL A 246 -18.48 -5.67 18.96
C VAL A 246 -19.37 -4.68 19.71
N THR A 247 -18.77 -3.87 20.57
CA THR A 247 -19.44 -2.81 21.33
C THR A 247 -18.88 -1.44 20.97
N ASP A 248 -19.60 -0.37 21.29
CA ASP A 248 -19.11 1.01 21.09
C ASP A 248 -17.81 1.26 21.87
N GLU A 249 -17.70 0.66 23.06
CA GLU A 249 -16.49 0.73 23.88
C GLU A 249 -15.31 -0.01 23.25
N LYS A 250 -15.55 -1.18 22.63
CA LYS A 250 -14.49 -1.93 21.93
C LYS A 250 -13.98 -1.17 20.70
N ILE A 251 -14.89 -0.58 19.92
CA ILE A 251 -14.55 0.33 18.80
C ILE A 251 -13.72 1.51 19.31
N SER A 252 -14.20 2.17 20.37
CA SER A 252 -13.50 3.32 20.97
C SER A 252 -12.13 2.92 21.54
N SER A 253 -11.99 1.71 22.07
CA SER A 253 -10.71 1.16 22.53
C SER A 253 -9.71 1.02 21.37
N TYR A 254 -10.12 0.50 20.21
CA TYR A 254 -9.23 0.44 19.05
C TYR A 254 -8.82 1.85 18.58
N LEU A 255 -9.76 2.80 18.50
CA LEU A 255 -9.43 4.17 18.12
C LEU A 255 -8.50 4.85 19.14
N ARG A 256 -8.65 4.60 20.44
CA ARG A 256 -7.72 5.09 21.46
C ARG A 256 -6.34 4.45 21.32
N GLN A 257 -6.24 3.13 21.14
CA GLN A 257 -4.96 2.48 20.87
C GLN A 257 -4.28 3.03 19.62
N ALA A 258 -5.04 3.36 18.58
CA ALA A 258 -4.53 3.98 17.38
C ALA A 258 -3.95 5.38 17.66
N ALA A 259 -4.70 6.20 18.40
CA ALA A 259 -4.28 7.53 18.80
C ALA A 259 -3.06 7.49 19.74
N ASP A 260 -3.06 6.62 20.74
CA ASP A 260 -2.01 6.50 21.75
C ASP A 260 -0.69 6.02 21.11
N ALA A 261 -0.72 4.98 20.26
CA ALA A 261 0.48 4.50 19.58
C ALA A 261 1.09 5.56 18.65
N ALA A 262 0.26 6.34 17.94
CA ALA A 262 0.75 7.46 17.13
C ALA A 262 1.27 8.61 18.01
N LYS A 263 0.58 8.92 19.11
CA LYS A 263 0.95 9.99 20.03
C LYS A 263 2.31 9.71 20.69
N ASP A 264 2.60 8.46 21.05
CA ASP A 264 3.91 8.07 21.58
C ASP A 264 5.04 8.46 20.62
N VAL A 265 4.87 8.23 19.31
CA VAL A 265 5.86 8.63 18.29
C VAL A 265 5.95 10.16 18.15
N ILE A 266 4.83 10.86 18.26
CA ILE A 266 4.79 12.34 18.21
C ILE A 266 5.52 12.94 19.43
N ASP A 267 5.25 12.42 20.63
CA ASP A 267 5.78 12.91 21.90
C ASP A 267 7.28 12.66 22.05
N GLU A 268 7.82 11.61 21.44
CA GLU A 268 9.27 11.35 21.44
C GLU A 268 10.08 12.42 20.70
N GLY A 269 9.46 13.16 19.76
CA GLY A 269 10.08 14.30 19.09
C GLY A 269 11.29 13.95 18.20
N VAL A 270 11.44 12.68 17.84
CA VAL A 270 12.54 12.17 17.01
C VAL A 270 12.32 12.48 15.51
N TRP A 271 11.08 12.36 15.05
CA TRP A 271 10.71 12.43 13.64
C TRP A 271 10.03 13.76 13.31
N SER A 272 10.16 14.25 12.08
CA SER A 272 9.49 15.47 11.63
C SER A 272 9.25 15.47 10.12
N ILE A 273 8.28 16.27 9.67
CA ILE A 273 7.99 16.43 8.25
C ILE A 273 9.18 17.05 7.51
N SER A 274 9.54 16.47 6.36
CA SER A 274 10.62 16.95 5.51
C SER A 274 10.32 18.36 5.01
N LYS A 275 11.33 19.23 5.01
CA LYS A 275 11.21 20.62 4.57
C LYS A 275 12.04 20.85 3.31
N GLY A 276 11.60 21.79 2.47
CA GLY A 276 12.25 22.15 1.21
C GLY A 276 11.49 23.28 0.51
N ASP A 277 11.65 23.41 -0.81
CA ASP A 277 10.81 24.29 -1.62
C ASP A 277 9.35 23.81 -1.55
N PRO A 278 8.37 24.64 -1.15
CA PRO A 278 6.96 24.24 -1.08
C PRO A 278 6.40 23.61 -2.37
N ASN A 279 6.99 23.93 -3.53
CA ASN A 279 6.57 23.42 -4.83
C ASN A 279 7.20 22.06 -5.21
N THR A 280 8.19 21.56 -4.46
CA THR A 280 8.83 20.26 -4.73
C THR A 280 9.02 19.36 -3.51
N ALA A 281 9.00 19.91 -2.28
CA ALA A 281 9.35 19.22 -1.05
C ALA A 281 8.55 17.94 -0.79
N TYR A 282 7.29 17.88 -1.23
CA TYR A 282 6.47 16.68 -1.10
C TYR A 282 6.93 15.59 -2.08
N ARG A 283 7.15 15.95 -3.36
CA ARG A 283 7.64 14.99 -4.38
C ARG A 283 9.07 14.54 -4.12
N ASP A 284 9.94 15.45 -3.69
CA ASP A 284 11.37 15.18 -3.53
C ASP A 284 11.64 13.99 -2.61
N LEU A 285 10.77 13.77 -1.62
CA LEU A 285 10.77 12.59 -0.76
C LEU A 285 10.74 11.27 -1.55
N PHE A 286 9.96 11.21 -2.63
CA PHE A 286 9.70 10.01 -3.43
C PHE A 286 10.70 9.81 -4.58
N ILE A 287 11.65 10.73 -4.77
CA ILE A 287 12.71 10.64 -5.78
C ILE A 287 14.12 10.83 -5.17
N THR A 288 14.21 10.89 -3.84
CA THR A 288 15.49 10.93 -3.12
C THR A 288 16.01 9.50 -2.91
N LEU A 289 17.12 9.17 -3.57
CA LEU A 289 17.65 7.80 -3.61
C LEU A 289 18.21 7.30 -2.27
N ASP A 290 18.52 8.19 -1.35
CA ASP A 290 19.00 7.86 -0.01
C ASP A 290 18.22 8.61 1.07
N LEU A 291 17.33 7.89 1.75
CA LEU A 291 16.51 8.43 2.83
C LEU A 291 17.08 8.14 4.22
N SER A 292 18.30 7.60 4.34
CA SER A 292 18.90 7.16 5.61
C SER A 292 18.89 8.21 6.71
N HIS A 293 18.99 9.50 6.34
CA HIS A 293 18.99 10.64 7.27
C HIS A 293 17.80 11.59 7.03
N ASN A 294 16.79 11.14 6.28
CA ASN A 294 15.57 11.92 6.11
C ASN A 294 14.77 11.91 7.42
N PRO A 295 14.33 13.07 7.94
CA PRO A 295 13.68 13.14 9.25
C PRO A 295 12.22 12.64 9.25
N GLU A 296 11.61 12.45 8.08
CA GLU A 296 10.22 12.02 7.94
C GLU A 296 10.10 10.50 7.79
N VAL A 297 11.14 9.80 7.36
CA VAL A 297 11.05 8.39 6.97
C VAL A 297 11.45 7.49 8.13
N LEU A 298 10.54 6.62 8.55
CA LEU A 298 10.79 5.64 9.62
C LEU A 298 11.35 4.35 9.01
N TRP A 299 10.69 3.83 7.96
CA TRP A 299 11.11 2.59 7.31
C TRP A 299 10.90 2.62 5.80
N TRP A 300 11.92 2.20 5.06
CA TRP A 300 11.96 2.25 3.61
C TRP A 300 12.91 1.19 3.06
N LYS A 301 12.80 0.94 1.75
CA LYS A 301 13.72 0.10 1.00
C LYS A 301 14.51 0.94 0.01
N LYS A 302 15.83 0.78 0.07
CA LYS A 302 16.79 1.35 -0.88
C LYS A 302 16.89 0.47 -2.12
N TYR A 303 16.95 1.11 -3.28
CA TYR A 303 17.20 0.47 -4.57
C TYR A 303 18.57 0.88 -5.12
N ASP A 304 19.22 -0.06 -5.78
CA ASP A 304 20.53 0.10 -6.41
C ASP A 304 20.53 -0.56 -7.79
N ALA A 305 20.36 0.27 -8.81
CA ALA A 305 20.27 -0.17 -10.19
C ALA A 305 21.56 -0.87 -10.67
N ALA A 306 22.73 -0.48 -10.14
CA ALA A 306 24.02 -1.08 -10.49
C ALA A 306 24.11 -2.53 -10.01
N ASN A 307 23.44 -2.86 -8.90
CA ASN A 307 23.34 -4.20 -8.35
C ASN A 307 22.09 -4.98 -8.80
N ASN A 308 21.36 -4.49 -9.81
CA ASN A 308 20.09 -5.07 -10.30
C ASN A 308 18.97 -5.11 -9.25
N ILE A 309 18.99 -4.17 -8.30
CA ILE A 309 17.94 -4.00 -7.29
C ILE A 309 17.16 -2.75 -7.66
N GLY A 310 16.05 -2.89 -8.39
CA GLY A 310 15.22 -1.78 -8.83
C GLY A 310 13.78 -2.19 -9.10
N HIS A 311 12.96 -1.22 -9.52
CA HIS A 311 11.62 -1.45 -10.08
C HIS A 311 11.48 -0.77 -11.45
N SER A 312 10.28 -0.69 -12.01
CA SER A 312 10.08 -0.17 -13.39
C SER A 312 9.27 1.14 -13.46
N VAL A 313 8.87 1.73 -12.33
CA VAL A 313 8.02 2.95 -12.28
C VAL A 313 8.49 4.06 -13.23
N THR A 314 9.74 4.53 -13.14
CA THR A 314 10.23 5.63 -13.99
C THR A 314 10.20 5.26 -15.48
N ARG A 315 10.47 4.00 -15.83
CA ARG A 315 10.36 3.51 -17.22
C ARG A 315 8.97 3.65 -17.81
N TYR A 316 7.94 3.46 -16.99
CA TYR A 316 6.55 3.59 -17.43
C TYR A 316 6.09 5.06 -17.47
N LEU A 317 6.56 5.88 -16.53
CA LEU A 317 6.02 7.22 -16.31
C LEU A 317 6.85 8.37 -16.95
N ASN A 318 8.10 8.15 -17.39
CA ASN A 318 9.01 9.22 -17.86
C ASN A 318 8.60 9.97 -19.14
N LYS A 319 7.45 9.63 -19.74
CA LYS A 319 6.81 10.37 -20.84
C LYS A 319 5.34 10.71 -20.56
N GLY A 320 4.91 10.56 -19.31
CA GLY A 320 3.53 10.80 -18.87
C GLY A 320 2.57 9.62 -19.11
N GLY A 321 3.07 8.47 -19.55
CA GLY A 321 2.29 7.27 -19.83
C GLY A 321 2.04 6.40 -18.60
N GLY A 322 2.20 5.09 -18.77
CA GLY A 322 2.03 4.05 -17.76
C GLY A 322 0.81 3.15 -18.00
N THR A 323 0.10 3.33 -19.11
CA THR A 323 -1.20 2.68 -19.39
C THR A 323 -2.21 2.97 -18.26
N CYS A 324 -2.07 4.12 -17.61
CA CYS A 324 -2.86 4.53 -16.47
C CYS A 324 -2.84 6.05 -16.30
N GLY A 325 -3.61 6.54 -15.33
CA GLY A 325 -3.57 7.92 -14.85
C GLY A 325 -4.42 8.11 -13.61
N ALA A 326 -4.31 9.27 -12.97
CA ALA A 326 -5.15 9.63 -11.83
C ALA A 326 -6.59 9.92 -12.29
N SER A 327 -7.57 9.69 -11.41
CA SER A 327 -8.97 10.01 -11.68
C SER A 327 -9.24 11.51 -11.48
N ALA A 328 -10.25 12.03 -12.16
CA ALA A 328 -10.77 13.37 -11.90
C ALA A 328 -11.30 13.50 -10.46
N SER A 329 -11.84 12.43 -9.88
CA SER A 329 -12.27 12.39 -8.48
C SER A 329 -11.13 12.69 -7.51
N LEU A 330 -9.92 12.18 -7.77
CA LEU A 330 -8.74 12.52 -6.98
C LEU A 330 -8.30 13.97 -7.26
N VAL A 331 -8.16 14.35 -8.54
CA VAL A 331 -7.70 15.69 -8.94
C VAL A 331 -8.60 16.79 -8.39
N ASP A 332 -9.92 16.59 -8.36
CA ASP A 332 -10.89 17.60 -7.91
C ASP A 332 -10.99 17.68 -6.38
N ASP A 333 -10.56 16.66 -5.64
CA ASP A 333 -10.61 16.64 -4.17
C ASP A 333 -9.47 17.44 -3.52
N TYR A 334 -8.43 17.80 -4.28
CA TYR A 334 -7.44 18.79 -3.83
C TYR A 334 -8.13 20.14 -3.60
N LEU A 335 -7.81 20.82 -2.51
CA LEU A 335 -8.36 22.16 -2.25
C LEU A 335 -7.79 23.19 -3.23
N THR A 336 -8.41 24.38 -3.25
CA THR A 336 -7.73 25.58 -3.74
C THR A 336 -6.56 25.94 -2.83
N LYS A 337 -5.65 26.80 -3.32
CA LYS A 337 -4.49 27.31 -2.55
C LYS A 337 -4.91 28.01 -1.25
N GLU A 338 -6.10 28.59 -1.21
CA GLU A 338 -6.70 29.24 -0.03
C GLU A 338 -7.41 28.24 0.90
N GLY A 339 -7.37 26.95 0.58
CA GLY A 339 -7.95 25.89 1.39
C GLY A 339 -9.47 25.79 1.27
N LYS A 340 -10.06 26.05 0.10
CA LYS A 340 -11.51 25.88 -0.16
C LYS A 340 -11.79 24.69 -1.07
N PRO A 341 -12.95 24.02 -0.97
CA PRO A 341 -13.34 22.99 -1.93
C PRO A 341 -13.36 23.52 -3.38
N PHE A 342 -12.78 22.78 -4.31
CA PHE A 342 -12.67 23.17 -5.72
C PHE A 342 -13.91 22.70 -6.51
N VAL A 343 -14.98 23.50 -6.45
CA VAL A 343 -16.30 23.13 -6.98
C VAL A 343 -16.91 24.21 -7.88
N GLY A 344 -17.98 23.85 -8.59
CA GLY A 344 -18.79 24.79 -9.37
C GLY A 344 -18.01 25.55 -10.45
N SER A 345 -18.33 26.85 -10.62
CA SER A 345 -17.86 27.64 -11.75
C SER A 345 -16.35 27.88 -11.79
N GLU A 346 -15.67 27.85 -10.63
CA GLU A 346 -14.22 28.00 -10.54
C GLU A 346 -13.52 26.79 -11.15
N ARG A 347 -13.91 25.59 -10.71
CA ARG A 347 -13.47 24.31 -11.29
C ARG A 347 -13.74 24.25 -12.78
N ASP A 348 -14.96 24.58 -13.18
CA ASP A 348 -15.43 24.43 -14.54
C ASP A 348 -14.74 25.37 -15.54
N LYS A 349 -14.24 26.52 -15.08
CA LYS A 349 -13.45 27.46 -15.89
C LYS A 349 -11.99 27.02 -15.99
N ALA A 350 -11.41 26.59 -14.87
CA ALA A 350 -10.02 26.15 -14.84
C ALA A 350 -9.75 24.93 -15.73
N LYS A 351 -10.74 24.04 -15.92
CA LYS A 351 -10.61 22.86 -16.79
C LYS A 351 -10.70 23.14 -18.30
N VAL A 352 -11.01 24.38 -18.72
CA VAL A 352 -11.11 24.71 -20.16
C VAL A 352 -9.74 24.69 -20.83
N MET A 353 -8.72 25.22 -20.16
CA MET A 353 -7.34 25.15 -20.63
C MET A 353 -6.63 24.08 -19.82
N TYR A 354 -6.33 22.94 -20.44
CA TYR A 354 -5.65 21.84 -19.77
C TYR A 354 -4.36 22.30 -19.10
N GLY A 355 -4.24 22.03 -17.81
CA GLY A 355 -3.10 22.38 -16.98
C GLY A 355 -3.39 23.53 -16.02
N ASP A 356 -4.32 24.44 -16.34
CA ASP A 356 -4.69 25.54 -15.45
C ASP A 356 -5.32 25.01 -14.16
N GLU A 357 -6.10 23.93 -14.24
CA GLU A 357 -6.70 23.29 -13.07
C GLU A 357 -5.70 22.56 -12.16
N LEU A 358 -4.46 22.38 -12.62
CA LEU A 358 -3.37 21.72 -11.90
C LEU A 358 -2.39 22.72 -11.26
N SER A 359 -2.53 24.01 -11.56
CA SER A 359 -1.57 25.03 -11.17
C SER A 359 -1.47 25.19 -9.64
N PRO A 360 -0.24 25.24 -9.08
CA PRO A 360 -0.02 25.51 -7.64
C PRO A 360 -0.36 26.96 -7.25
N ASP A 361 -0.70 27.83 -8.21
CA ASP A 361 -1.24 29.16 -7.94
C ASP A 361 -2.75 29.15 -7.69
N LEU A 362 -3.43 28.10 -8.12
CA LEU A 362 -4.85 27.90 -7.91
C LEU A 362 -5.15 26.81 -6.87
N ARG A 363 -4.32 25.78 -6.80
CA ARG A 363 -4.59 24.54 -6.05
C ARG A 363 -3.57 24.28 -4.97
N ASP A 364 -3.90 23.34 -4.08
CA ASP A 364 -2.93 22.75 -3.16
C ASP A 364 -1.65 22.31 -3.92
N PRO A 365 -0.46 22.82 -3.58
CA PRO A 365 0.76 22.55 -4.34
C PRO A 365 1.19 21.08 -4.38
N ARG A 366 0.62 20.21 -3.55
CA ARG A 366 0.82 18.75 -3.67
C ARG A 366 0.23 18.20 -4.97
N LEU A 367 -0.77 18.85 -5.57
CA LEU A 367 -1.38 18.41 -6.82
C LEU A 367 -0.37 18.41 -7.98
N SER A 368 0.31 19.54 -8.22
CA SER A 368 1.34 19.67 -9.26
C SER A 368 2.62 18.90 -8.96
N GLN A 369 2.76 18.38 -7.74
CA GLN A 369 3.82 17.46 -7.32
C GLN A 369 3.43 15.99 -7.53
N THR A 370 2.14 15.71 -7.62
CA THR A 370 1.57 14.37 -7.81
C THR A 370 1.24 14.08 -9.27
N ILE A 371 0.72 15.07 -10.00
CA ILE A 371 0.24 15.00 -11.38
C ILE A 371 1.07 15.92 -12.28
N CYS A 372 1.40 15.46 -13.49
CA CYS A 372 2.18 16.24 -14.45
C CYS A 372 1.42 17.47 -14.92
N MET A 373 2.07 18.63 -14.82
CA MET A 373 1.60 19.90 -15.40
C MET A 373 2.38 20.19 -16.69
N PRO A 374 1.76 20.86 -17.70
CA PRO A 374 2.51 21.37 -18.84
C PRO A 374 3.74 22.20 -18.40
N GLY A 375 4.89 21.92 -18.99
CA GLY A 375 6.18 22.52 -18.62
C GLY A 375 7.03 21.68 -17.66
N GLN A 376 6.51 20.58 -17.10
CA GLN A 376 7.25 19.72 -16.17
C GLN A 376 8.25 18.81 -16.90
N ASP A 377 9.51 18.81 -16.46
CA ASP A 377 10.50 17.84 -16.89
C ASP A 377 10.14 16.44 -16.39
N LEU A 378 10.12 15.46 -17.30
CA LEU A 378 9.98 14.03 -16.97
C LEU A 378 11.26 13.24 -17.28
N ARG A 379 12.24 13.89 -17.90
CA ARG A 379 13.57 13.35 -18.17
C ARG A 379 14.64 14.42 -17.89
N PRO A 380 15.89 14.02 -17.62
CA PRO A 380 16.95 14.94 -17.21
C PRO A 380 17.25 16.00 -18.27
N ASN A 381 17.70 17.17 -17.80
CA ASN A 381 18.19 18.26 -18.65
C ASN A 381 17.20 18.71 -19.74
N GLY A 382 15.89 18.58 -19.48
CA GLY A 382 14.85 18.96 -20.43
C GLY A 382 14.74 18.06 -21.67
N GLU A 383 15.29 16.84 -21.64
CA GLU A 383 15.18 15.87 -22.76
C GLU A 383 13.70 15.58 -23.11
N PHE A 384 12.83 15.58 -22.09
CA PHE A 384 11.39 15.52 -22.28
C PHE A 384 10.70 16.45 -21.30
N VAL A 385 10.06 17.48 -21.86
CA VAL A 385 9.18 18.42 -21.15
C VAL A 385 7.74 18.04 -21.46
N PHE A 386 6.97 17.71 -20.42
CA PHE A 386 5.56 17.37 -20.55
C PHE A 386 4.78 18.56 -21.11
N LYS A 387 3.95 18.33 -22.13
CA LYS A 387 3.09 19.35 -22.73
C LYS A 387 1.62 18.98 -22.64
N LEU A 388 1.31 17.74 -23.00
CA LEU A 388 -0.02 17.16 -23.02
C LEU A 388 0.08 15.69 -22.59
N PRO A 389 -0.97 15.12 -21.99
CA PRO A 389 -1.00 13.71 -21.60
C PRO A 389 -0.97 12.82 -22.84
N PRO A 390 -0.14 11.78 -22.94
CA PRO A 390 -0.02 10.95 -24.16
C PRO A 390 -1.26 10.05 -24.39
N LEU A 391 -2.40 10.63 -24.77
CA LEU A 391 -3.69 9.93 -24.96
C LEU A 391 -3.73 9.03 -26.20
N ASN A 392 -3.06 9.46 -27.28
CA ASN A 392 -2.99 8.78 -28.57
C ASN A 392 -1.76 7.89 -28.74
N GLU A 393 -0.96 7.71 -27.68
CA GLU A 393 0.14 6.77 -27.64
C GLU A 393 -0.37 5.34 -27.36
N GLU A 394 0.50 4.35 -27.58
CA GLU A 394 0.16 2.94 -27.39
C GLU A 394 0.95 2.30 -26.24
N SER A 395 0.44 1.15 -25.78
CA SER A 395 1.10 0.31 -24.76
C SER A 395 1.49 1.13 -23.52
N ARG A 396 2.70 0.93 -23.01
CA ARG A 396 3.21 1.61 -21.81
C ARG A 396 3.30 3.13 -21.91
N ASN A 397 3.29 3.71 -23.12
CA ASN A 397 3.40 5.16 -23.27
C ASN A 397 2.03 5.85 -23.19
N GLN A 398 0.93 5.09 -23.28
CA GLN A 398 -0.42 5.63 -23.22
C GLN A 398 -0.75 6.15 -21.81
N ASN A 399 -1.42 7.31 -21.75
CA ASN A 399 -2.15 7.76 -20.57
C ASN A 399 -3.66 7.60 -20.82
N THR A 400 -4.38 7.08 -19.84
CA THR A 400 -5.79 6.68 -20.03
C THR A 400 -6.79 7.69 -19.50
N THR A 401 -6.36 8.60 -18.63
CA THR A 401 -7.27 9.53 -17.93
C THR A 401 -7.06 10.98 -18.33
N GLY A 402 -5.98 11.33 -19.02
CA GLY A 402 -5.53 12.70 -19.19
C GLY A 402 -4.80 13.29 -17.98
N TYR A 403 -4.64 12.56 -16.87
CA TYR A 403 -3.87 13.00 -15.70
C TYR A 403 -2.68 12.08 -15.46
N SER A 404 -1.53 12.45 -16.03
CA SER A 404 -0.26 11.73 -15.93
C SER A 404 0.37 11.83 -14.54
N ILE A 405 0.98 10.75 -14.05
CA ILE A 405 1.57 10.68 -12.70
C ILE A 405 3.00 11.22 -12.71
N LEU A 406 3.32 12.06 -11.72
CA LEU A 406 4.63 12.71 -11.55
C LEU A 406 5.38 12.24 -10.32
N LYS A 407 4.68 11.88 -9.24
CA LYS A 407 5.21 11.70 -7.88
C LYS A 407 6.49 10.86 -7.77
N TYR A 408 6.62 9.84 -8.62
CA TYR A 408 7.71 8.86 -8.60
C TYR A 408 8.67 8.95 -9.81
N VAL A 409 8.54 9.99 -10.64
CA VAL A 409 9.32 10.12 -11.88
C VAL A 409 10.73 10.64 -11.56
N GLU A 410 11.73 9.78 -11.69
CA GLU A 410 13.14 10.12 -11.49
C GLU A 410 13.70 10.88 -12.71
N TYR A 411 13.48 12.19 -12.77
CA TYR A 411 14.07 13.06 -13.80
C TYR A 411 15.41 13.69 -13.36
N ASN A 412 15.78 13.55 -12.08
CA ASN A 412 16.96 14.13 -11.46
C ASN A 412 18.23 13.24 -11.55
N THR A 413 18.19 12.16 -12.32
CA THR A 413 19.31 11.20 -12.49
C THR A 413 19.83 11.21 -13.92
N THR A 414 21.16 11.23 -14.11
CA THR A 414 21.76 11.07 -15.45
C THR A 414 22.07 9.61 -15.80
N TYR A 415 21.80 8.67 -14.89
CA TYR A 415 22.00 7.25 -15.12
C TYR A 415 20.84 6.69 -15.96
N ILE A 416 21.01 6.70 -17.29
CA ILE A 416 19.99 6.29 -18.28
C ILE A 416 19.31 4.95 -17.97
N PRO A 417 19.99 3.90 -17.46
CA PRO A 417 19.31 2.67 -17.07
C PRO A 417 18.18 2.88 -16.06
N THR A 418 18.27 3.81 -15.11
CA THR A 418 17.18 4.13 -14.16
C THR A 418 15.91 4.59 -14.87
N ILE A 419 16.09 5.28 -15.99
CA ILE A 419 15.01 5.90 -16.77
C ILE A 419 14.39 4.89 -17.73
N ASP A 420 15.19 4.22 -18.55
CA ASP A 420 14.69 3.38 -19.64
C ASP A 420 14.77 1.87 -19.35
N GLY A 421 15.58 1.47 -18.38
CA GLY A 421 15.83 0.08 -18.02
C GLY A 421 14.68 -0.55 -17.23
N GLU A 422 14.46 -1.85 -17.46
CA GLU A 422 13.47 -2.62 -16.72
C GLU A 422 14.05 -3.12 -15.40
N GLY A 423 13.33 -2.92 -14.30
CA GLY A 423 13.84 -3.24 -12.96
C GLY A 423 15.03 -2.38 -12.53
N LYS A 424 15.11 -1.13 -13.05
CA LYS A 424 16.25 -0.22 -12.84
C LYS A 424 15.90 1.11 -12.18
N SER A 425 14.64 1.48 -12.10
CA SER A 425 14.21 2.66 -11.34
C SER A 425 14.62 2.52 -9.88
N GLN A 426 15.07 3.61 -9.27
CA GLN A 426 15.67 3.64 -7.93
C GLN A 426 14.87 4.46 -6.91
N ALA A 427 13.72 5.00 -7.31
CA ALA A 427 12.82 5.70 -6.40
C ALA A 427 12.59 4.85 -5.13
N PRO A 428 12.76 5.41 -3.93
CA PRO A 428 12.70 4.64 -2.70
C PRO A 428 11.29 4.10 -2.46
N ALA A 429 11.18 2.86 -1.96
CA ALA A 429 9.90 2.34 -1.50
C ALA A 429 9.70 2.61 -0.01
N ILE A 430 9.01 3.71 0.29
CA ILE A 430 8.69 4.14 1.66
C ILE A 430 7.54 3.30 2.21
N GLN A 431 7.73 2.69 3.37
CA GLN A 431 6.72 1.87 4.06
C GLN A 431 5.96 2.68 5.09
N PHE A 432 6.69 3.30 6.02
CA PHE A 432 6.15 4.19 7.04
C PHE A 432 6.90 5.51 7.05
N ARG A 433 6.15 6.59 7.11
CA ARG A 433 6.65 7.96 7.30
C ARG A 433 5.87 8.69 8.37
N TYR A 434 6.45 9.76 8.90
CA TYR A 434 5.87 10.53 10.01
C TYR A 434 4.50 11.10 9.64
N ALA A 435 4.23 11.37 8.36
CA ALA A 435 2.88 11.72 7.91
C ALA A 435 1.83 10.64 8.21
N ASP A 436 2.17 9.34 8.13
CA ASP A 436 1.25 8.26 8.48
C ASP A 436 0.86 8.33 9.97
N ILE A 437 1.82 8.65 10.84
CA ILE A 437 1.61 8.85 12.28
C ILE A 437 0.63 10.01 12.52
N LEU A 438 0.91 11.17 11.92
CA LEU A 438 0.08 12.37 12.07
C LEU A 438 -1.34 12.15 11.56
N LEU A 439 -1.48 11.49 10.40
CA LEU A 439 -2.78 11.17 9.81
C LEU A 439 -3.55 10.15 10.64
N ASN A 440 -2.90 9.09 11.14
CA ASN A 440 -3.57 8.09 11.97
C ASN A 440 -4.03 8.71 13.30
N TYR A 441 -3.21 9.56 13.92
CA TYR A 441 -3.58 10.29 15.13
C TYR A 441 -4.78 11.21 14.89
N ALA A 442 -4.73 12.04 13.84
CA ALA A 442 -5.80 12.95 13.49
C ALA A 442 -7.11 12.23 13.18
N GLU A 443 -7.06 11.11 12.45
CA GLU A 443 -8.26 10.35 12.11
C GLU A 443 -8.85 9.64 13.32
N ALA A 444 -8.03 9.00 14.16
CA ALA A 444 -8.50 8.38 15.39
C ALA A 444 -9.22 9.39 16.31
N LEU A 445 -8.67 10.60 16.44
CA LEU A 445 -9.29 11.69 17.20
C LEU A 445 -10.60 12.18 16.58
N ALA A 446 -10.66 12.31 15.26
CA ALA A 446 -11.86 12.71 14.56
C ALA A 446 -12.98 11.66 14.71
N GLU A 447 -12.61 10.38 14.63
CA GLU A 447 -13.53 9.25 14.76
C GLU A 447 -14.05 9.05 16.20
N LEU A 448 -13.28 9.43 17.21
CA LEU A 448 -13.68 9.44 18.63
C LEU A 448 -14.61 10.61 18.95
N ASP A 449 -14.16 11.84 18.70
CA ASP A 449 -14.93 13.08 18.86
C ASP A 449 -14.20 14.23 18.16
N GLY A 450 -14.50 14.45 16.87
CA GLY A 450 -13.83 15.48 16.07
C GLY A 450 -14.04 16.91 16.59
N ALA A 451 -15.18 17.22 17.20
CA ALA A 451 -15.45 18.54 17.74
C ALA A 451 -14.62 18.81 18.99
N ALA A 452 -14.58 17.86 19.94
CA ALA A 452 -13.79 17.99 21.15
C ALA A 452 -12.27 17.98 20.88
N ASN A 453 -11.84 17.30 19.80
CA ASN A 453 -10.43 17.17 19.44
C ASN A 453 -9.97 18.13 18.33
N ALA A 454 -10.80 19.08 17.91
CA ALA A 454 -10.54 19.97 16.79
C ALA A 454 -9.15 20.63 16.83
N SER A 455 -8.72 21.15 17.98
CA SER A 455 -7.40 21.79 18.13
C SER A 455 -6.23 20.80 17.97
N LYS A 456 -6.37 19.58 18.51
CA LYS A 456 -5.33 18.54 18.39
C LYS A 456 -5.20 18.03 16.95
N ILE A 457 -6.33 17.89 16.26
CA ILE A 457 -6.37 17.51 14.84
C ILE A 457 -5.63 18.57 14.00
N LYS A 458 -5.94 19.86 14.21
CA LYS A 458 -5.24 20.96 13.52
C LYS A 458 -3.75 20.94 13.80
N GLU A 459 -3.36 20.77 15.06
CA GLU A 459 -1.95 20.73 15.46
C GLU A 459 -1.20 19.56 14.80
N ALA A 460 -1.80 18.38 14.77
CA ALA A 460 -1.20 17.20 14.16
C ALA A 460 -1.03 17.35 12.64
N LEU A 461 -1.98 17.98 11.95
CA LEU A 461 -1.95 18.11 10.48
C LEU A 461 -1.22 19.36 9.99
N ARG A 462 -0.97 20.34 10.87
CA ARG A 462 -0.28 21.60 10.53
C ARG A 462 1.07 21.38 9.82
N PRO A 463 1.98 20.50 10.29
CA PRO A 463 3.27 20.29 9.62
C PRO A 463 3.16 19.83 8.16
N LEU A 464 2.14 19.03 7.82
CA LEU A 464 1.91 18.56 6.45
C LEU A 464 1.55 19.71 5.51
N ARG A 465 0.71 20.63 6.00
CA ARG A 465 0.20 21.78 5.26
C ARG A 465 1.26 22.87 5.14
N GLU A 466 2.00 23.13 6.23
CA GLU A 466 3.12 24.07 6.23
C GLU A 466 4.21 23.70 5.22
N ARG A 467 4.51 22.40 5.04
CA ARG A 467 5.52 21.92 4.07
C ARG A 467 5.28 22.46 2.66
N VAL A 468 4.02 22.63 2.27
CA VAL A 468 3.61 23.04 0.92
C VAL A 468 2.94 24.41 0.89
N GLY A 469 3.04 25.19 1.98
CA GLY A 469 2.46 26.53 2.05
C GLY A 469 0.93 26.58 2.04
N MET A 470 0.25 25.48 2.35
CA MET A 470 -1.20 25.45 2.52
C MET A 470 -1.60 26.15 3.83
N PRO A 471 -2.73 26.90 3.85
CA PRO A 471 -3.21 27.53 5.08
C PRO A 471 -3.54 26.47 6.14
N GLU A 472 -3.51 26.86 7.41
CA GLU A 472 -3.96 25.99 8.50
C GLU A 472 -5.35 25.42 8.22
N MET A 473 -5.59 24.19 8.68
CA MET A 473 -6.88 23.53 8.54
C MET A 473 -8.00 24.35 9.19
N ASP A 474 -9.04 24.61 8.40
CA ASP A 474 -10.25 25.28 8.84
C ASP A 474 -11.45 24.43 8.45
N PHE A 475 -12.04 23.75 9.44
CA PHE A 475 -13.14 22.82 9.22
C PHE A 475 -14.37 23.46 8.57
N ASP A 476 -14.64 24.75 8.80
CA ASP A 476 -15.81 25.43 8.22
C ASP A 476 -15.53 25.90 6.79
N ARG A 477 -14.35 26.46 6.54
CA ARG A 477 -13.91 26.83 5.17
C ARG A 477 -13.84 25.63 4.24
N GLU A 478 -13.44 24.49 4.79
CA GLU A 478 -13.15 23.27 4.05
C GLU A 478 -14.34 22.31 3.94
N PHE A 479 -15.46 22.62 4.59
CA PHE A 479 -16.64 21.77 4.59
C PHE A 479 -17.29 21.77 3.21
N ASN A 480 -17.40 20.60 2.59
CA ASN A 480 -17.96 20.46 1.26
C ASN A 480 -19.38 19.89 1.33
N THR A 481 -20.35 20.75 1.07
CA THR A 481 -21.78 20.39 1.02
C THR A 481 -22.31 20.28 -0.41
N ASP A 482 -21.44 20.29 -1.42
CA ASP A 482 -21.85 20.12 -2.81
C ASP A 482 -22.63 18.79 -2.97
N PRO A 483 -23.81 18.77 -3.61
CA PRO A 483 -24.60 17.55 -3.81
C PRO A 483 -23.82 16.41 -4.48
N ASP A 484 -22.84 16.75 -5.33
CA ASP A 484 -22.03 15.79 -6.07
C ASP A 484 -20.79 15.32 -5.28
N TYR A 485 -20.48 15.96 -4.14
CA TYR A 485 -19.39 15.49 -3.27
C TYR A 485 -19.82 14.22 -2.52
N PRO A 486 -19.12 13.08 -2.68
CA PRO A 486 -19.59 11.79 -2.16
C PRO A 486 -19.78 11.77 -0.63
N PHE A 487 -19.00 12.57 0.09
CA PHE A 487 -19.04 12.63 1.55
C PHE A 487 -19.77 13.85 2.11
N ASN A 488 -20.60 14.54 1.32
CA ASN A 488 -21.34 15.74 1.74
C ASN A 488 -22.27 15.57 2.96
N LYS A 489 -22.58 14.32 3.35
CA LYS A 489 -23.36 13.97 4.56
C LYS A 489 -22.52 13.67 5.79
N LEU A 490 -21.21 13.51 5.66
CA LEU A 490 -20.31 13.35 6.81
C LEU A 490 -20.12 14.70 7.51
N ASP A 491 -19.81 14.68 8.81
CA ASP A 491 -19.46 15.90 9.52
C ASP A 491 -18.14 16.50 9.00
N LYS A 492 -17.97 17.80 9.23
CA LYS A 492 -16.83 18.57 8.73
C LYS A 492 -15.46 18.09 9.23
N TYR A 493 -15.38 17.47 10.41
CA TYR A 493 -14.12 17.00 10.97
C TYR A 493 -13.66 15.73 10.25
N ILE A 494 -14.57 14.77 10.07
CA ILE A 494 -14.31 13.56 9.30
C ILE A 494 -14.01 13.90 7.84
N GLN A 495 -14.79 14.79 7.20
CA GLN A 495 -14.51 15.21 5.82
C GLN A 495 -13.10 15.79 5.67
N ALA A 496 -12.71 16.72 6.55
CA ALA A 496 -11.40 17.37 6.46
C ALA A 496 -10.26 16.38 6.65
N VAL A 497 -10.34 15.48 7.63
CA VAL A 497 -9.28 14.50 7.90
C VAL A 497 -9.19 13.44 6.80
N ARG A 498 -10.33 12.93 6.31
CA ARG A 498 -10.33 11.96 5.20
C ARG A 498 -9.76 12.55 3.91
N ARG A 499 -10.07 13.82 3.61
CA ARG A 499 -9.51 14.52 2.46
C ARG A 499 -8.01 14.77 2.65
N GLU A 500 -7.56 15.26 3.81
CA GLU A 500 -6.13 15.44 4.07
C GLU A 500 -5.37 14.11 3.94
N ARG A 501 -5.92 13.00 4.45
CA ARG A 501 -5.36 11.65 4.25
C ARG A 501 -5.29 11.26 2.79
N ARG A 502 -6.36 11.45 2.02
CA ARG A 502 -6.42 11.11 0.59
C ARG A 502 -5.38 11.89 -0.21
N ILE A 503 -5.23 13.18 0.07
CA ILE A 503 -4.28 14.06 -0.61
C ILE A 503 -2.84 13.71 -0.21
N GLU A 504 -2.59 13.59 1.09
CA GLU A 504 -1.26 13.33 1.61
C GLU A 504 -0.74 11.95 1.19
N LYS A 505 -1.61 10.95 1.04
CA LYS A 505 -1.26 9.57 0.64
C LYS A 505 -1.63 9.23 -0.81
N ALA A 506 -1.89 10.22 -1.64
CA ALA A 506 -2.31 10.01 -3.03
C ALA A 506 -1.30 9.13 -3.78
N LEU A 507 -1.80 8.08 -4.44
CA LEU A 507 -1.03 7.14 -5.27
C LEU A 507 0.02 6.31 -4.51
N GLU A 508 -0.15 6.14 -3.19
CA GLU A 508 0.74 5.32 -2.34
C GLU A 508 0.19 3.91 -2.04
N GLY A 509 -0.91 3.50 -2.68
CA GLY A 509 -1.47 2.14 -2.55
C GLY A 509 -2.23 1.88 -1.25
N SER A 510 -2.88 2.90 -0.72
CA SER A 510 -3.63 2.82 0.55
C SER A 510 -5.13 3.11 0.41
N ARG A 511 -5.55 3.64 -0.75
CA ARG A 511 -6.92 4.15 -0.92
C ARG A 511 -7.97 3.05 -0.82
N LEU A 512 -7.69 1.86 -1.33
CA LEU A 512 -8.64 0.75 -1.24
C LEU A 512 -8.91 0.36 0.22
N GLN A 513 -7.90 0.31 1.09
CA GLN A 513 -8.11 0.04 2.52
C GLN A 513 -9.03 1.06 3.17
N ASP A 514 -8.83 2.35 2.87
CA ASP A 514 -9.68 3.44 3.36
C ASP A 514 -11.13 3.26 2.88
N ILE A 515 -11.37 2.94 1.61
CA ILE A 515 -12.71 2.67 1.08
C ILE A 515 -13.37 1.50 1.82
N LEU A 516 -12.63 0.42 2.04
CA LEU A 516 -13.16 -0.79 2.67
C LEU A 516 -13.47 -0.56 4.14
N ARG A 517 -12.53 -0.06 4.96
CA ARG A 517 -12.75 0.18 6.39
C ARG A 517 -13.76 1.28 6.70
N TRP A 518 -13.99 2.21 5.77
CA TRP A 518 -15.08 3.19 5.90
C TRP A 518 -16.43 2.66 5.41
N ALA A 519 -16.50 1.39 4.98
CA ALA A 519 -17.64 0.78 4.32
C ALA A 519 -18.20 1.68 3.19
N ALA A 520 -17.35 2.32 2.40
CA ALA A 520 -17.72 3.44 1.52
C ALA A 520 -17.93 3.06 0.04
N ALA A 521 -17.91 1.78 -0.32
CA ALA A 521 -18.05 1.32 -1.70
C ALA A 521 -19.40 1.73 -2.33
N ASP A 522 -20.49 1.74 -1.56
CA ASP A 522 -21.82 2.22 -1.98
C ASP A 522 -21.83 3.69 -2.42
N ILE A 523 -20.92 4.50 -1.87
CA ILE A 523 -20.83 5.94 -2.12
C ILE A 523 -19.80 6.25 -3.22
N LEU A 524 -18.66 5.55 -3.19
CA LEU A 524 -17.49 5.86 -4.04
C LEU A 524 -17.36 4.97 -5.27
N ILE A 525 -17.92 3.75 -5.23
CA ILE A 525 -17.67 2.73 -6.25
C ILE A 525 -18.96 2.35 -6.98
N ILE A 526 -19.97 1.85 -6.27
CA ILE A 526 -21.19 1.29 -6.87
C ILE A 526 -21.89 2.36 -7.73
N GLY A 527 -22.13 2.02 -9.00
CA GLY A 527 -22.81 2.93 -9.92
C GLY A 527 -21.91 4.05 -10.47
N LYS A 528 -20.63 4.11 -10.10
CA LYS A 528 -19.71 5.17 -10.52
C LYS A 528 -18.91 4.72 -11.73
N THR A 529 -18.87 5.57 -12.75
CA THR A 529 -17.92 5.46 -13.86
C THR A 529 -16.74 6.36 -13.54
N PRO A 530 -15.51 5.83 -13.47
CA PRO A 530 -14.35 6.69 -13.27
C PRO A 530 -14.17 7.61 -14.48
N THR A 531 -13.77 8.84 -14.19
CA THR A 531 -13.53 9.86 -15.21
C THR A 531 -12.12 10.42 -15.09
N GLY A 532 -11.65 10.97 -16.20
CA GLY A 532 -10.38 11.67 -16.34
C GLY A 532 -10.57 13.16 -16.64
N ALA A 533 -9.59 13.78 -17.28
CA ALA A 533 -9.61 15.17 -17.70
C ALA A 533 -10.82 15.51 -18.58
N LEU A 534 -11.25 16.77 -18.54
CA LEU A 534 -12.25 17.30 -19.45
C LEU A 534 -11.65 17.26 -20.87
N PHE A 535 -12.31 16.56 -21.81
CA PHE A 535 -11.85 16.50 -23.20
C PHE A 535 -12.66 17.46 -24.07
N LYS A 536 -13.96 17.19 -24.25
CA LYS A 536 -14.86 18.05 -25.03
C LYS A 536 -15.13 19.35 -24.28
N GLY A 537 -15.00 20.48 -24.98
CA GLY A 537 -15.09 21.80 -24.37
C GLY A 537 -13.80 22.27 -23.65
N SER A 538 -12.67 21.62 -23.91
CA SER A 538 -11.35 22.02 -23.42
C SER A 538 -10.32 22.17 -24.55
N SER A 539 -9.12 22.66 -24.23
CA SER A 539 -7.98 22.70 -25.15
C SER A 539 -7.50 21.31 -25.60
N LEU A 540 -7.81 20.22 -24.88
CA LEU A 540 -7.46 18.86 -25.31
C LEU A 540 -8.17 18.48 -26.61
N GLU A 541 -9.44 18.83 -26.77
CA GLU A 541 -10.19 18.57 -28.00
C GLU A 541 -9.51 19.22 -29.22
N THR A 542 -9.03 20.45 -29.05
CA THR A 542 -8.32 21.17 -30.13
C THR A 542 -6.94 20.56 -30.38
N ALA A 543 -6.24 20.16 -29.32
CA ALA A 543 -4.88 19.65 -29.42
C ALA A 543 -4.79 18.26 -30.09
N TYR A 544 -5.76 17.38 -29.82
CA TYR A 544 -5.77 16.02 -30.40
C TYR A 544 -6.47 15.97 -31.76
N GLY A 545 -7.38 16.90 -32.08
CA GLY A 545 -8.05 16.95 -33.38
C GLY A 545 -8.64 15.60 -33.78
N GLU A 546 -8.27 15.11 -34.97
CA GLU A 546 -8.75 13.82 -35.52
C GLU A 546 -7.91 12.60 -35.09
N SER A 547 -6.86 12.78 -34.27
CA SER A 547 -6.00 11.65 -33.83
C SER A 547 -6.69 10.71 -32.83
N LEU A 548 -7.80 11.17 -32.23
CA LEU A 548 -8.63 10.41 -31.31
C LEU A 548 -10.07 10.35 -31.85
N GLN A 549 -10.60 9.14 -31.92
CA GLN A 549 -11.94 8.82 -32.42
C GLN A 549 -12.79 8.23 -31.30
N GLU A 550 -13.92 8.89 -31.05
CA GLU A 550 -14.86 8.49 -30.00
C GLU A 550 -15.46 7.10 -30.31
N GLY A 551 -15.40 6.19 -29.34
CA GLY A 551 -15.87 4.81 -29.45
C GLY A 551 -14.81 3.83 -29.95
N GLU A 552 -13.66 4.31 -30.42
CA GLU A 552 -12.53 3.47 -30.83
C GLU A 552 -11.37 3.57 -29.84
N ASN A 553 -10.63 4.68 -29.86
CA ASN A 553 -9.47 4.94 -29.01
C ASN A 553 -9.69 6.12 -28.03
N LEU A 554 -10.92 6.65 -27.97
CA LEU A 554 -11.36 7.63 -26.98
C LEU A 554 -12.76 7.28 -26.49
N PHE A 555 -12.97 7.27 -25.17
CA PHE A 555 -14.29 7.08 -24.56
C PHE A 555 -14.63 8.30 -23.71
N LEU A 556 -15.88 8.76 -23.80
CA LEU A 556 -16.32 10.01 -23.17
C LEU A 556 -17.63 9.82 -22.41
N THR A 557 -17.80 10.59 -21.33
CA THR A 557 -19.05 10.66 -20.58
C THR A 557 -20.20 11.27 -21.39
N GLY A 558 -21.44 10.94 -21.05
CA GLY A 558 -22.62 11.62 -21.59
C GLY A 558 -22.90 11.26 -23.06
N THR A 559 -23.45 12.22 -23.80
CA THR A 559 -23.92 12.06 -25.18
C THR A 559 -23.18 13.03 -26.12
N PRO A 560 -23.09 12.74 -27.44
CA PRO A 560 -22.41 13.63 -28.39
C PRO A 560 -22.90 15.09 -28.42
N SER A 561 -24.12 15.38 -27.94
CA SER A 561 -24.66 16.74 -27.84
C SER A 561 -24.17 17.53 -26.62
N ASP A 562 -23.55 16.88 -25.64
CA ASP A 562 -23.10 17.54 -24.42
C ASP A 562 -21.87 18.41 -24.69
N SER A 563 -21.95 19.68 -24.27
CA SER A 563 -20.89 20.67 -24.49
C SER A 563 -19.61 20.40 -23.70
N LYS A 564 -19.70 19.62 -22.62
CA LYS A 564 -18.59 19.21 -21.77
C LYS A 564 -18.63 17.71 -21.53
N ARG A 565 -17.54 17.01 -21.87
CA ARG A 565 -17.43 15.57 -21.67
C ARG A 565 -16.04 15.18 -21.22
N TYR A 566 -15.98 14.31 -20.21
CA TYR A 566 -14.76 13.85 -19.56
C TYR A 566 -14.31 12.52 -20.16
N ILE A 567 -13.00 12.28 -20.14
CA ILE A 567 -12.41 11.00 -20.57
C ILE A 567 -12.92 9.87 -19.66
N ILE A 568 -13.32 8.75 -20.26
CA ILE A 568 -13.53 7.48 -19.58
C ILE A 568 -12.30 6.60 -19.86
N PRO A 569 -11.62 6.06 -18.83
CA PRO A 569 -10.30 5.43 -19.01
C PRO A 569 -10.28 4.15 -19.83
N PHE A 570 -11.42 3.48 -19.96
CA PHE A 570 -11.57 2.18 -20.61
C PHE A 570 -12.88 2.11 -21.41
N ASN A 571 -12.99 1.11 -22.28
CA ASN A 571 -14.23 0.83 -22.98
C ASN A 571 -15.30 0.34 -21.98
N ASN A 572 -16.24 1.23 -21.65
CA ASN A 572 -17.30 0.96 -20.68
C ASN A 572 -18.57 0.35 -21.30
N LYS A 573 -18.54 -0.13 -22.55
CA LYS A 573 -19.71 -0.74 -23.21
C LYS A 573 -20.34 -1.88 -22.40
N HIS A 574 -19.53 -2.66 -21.69
CA HIS A 574 -19.98 -3.74 -20.82
C HIS A 574 -20.31 -3.29 -19.38
N TYR A 575 -20.06 -2.02 -19.05
CA TYR A 575 -20.28 -1.40 -17.74
C TYR A 575 -21.07 -0.08 -17.88
N PRO A 576 -22.27 -0.10 -18.51
CA PRO A 576 -23.04 1.12 -18.77
C PRO A 576 -23.50 1.84 -17.49
N ASN A 577 -23.53 1.11 -16.36
CA ASN A 577 -23.89 1.64 -15.05
C ASN A 577 -22.66 1.82 -14.14
N GLY A 578 -21.46 1.90 -14.70
CA GLY A 578 -20.21 2.00 -13.92
C GLY A 578 -19.87 0.71 -13.17
N TRP A 579 -19.03 0.83 -12.14
CA TRP A 579 -18.61 -0.28 -11.29
C TRP A 579 -19.77 -0.95 -10.55
N GLN A 580 -19.69 -2.27 -10.40
CA GLN A 580 -20.75 -3.12 -9.86
C GLN A 580 -20.30 -3.90 -8.60
N PHE A 581 -19.35 -3.35 -7.84
CA PHE A 581 -18.90 -3.89 -6.55
C PHE A 581 -20.09 -4.39 -5.72
N ASN A 582 -20.05 -5.65 -5.28
CA ASN A 582 -21.11 -6.26 -4.51
C ASN A 582 -20.91 -5.98 -3.01
N PRO A 583 -21.77 -5.15 -2.38
CA PRO A 583 -21.59 -4.74 -0.99
C PRO A 583 -21.81 -5.87 0.02
N GLU A 584 -22.35 -7.03 -0.39
CA GLU A 584 -22.55 -8.21 0.45
C GLU A 584 -21.42 -9.25 0.29
N ARG A 585 -20.43 -8.98 -0.58
CA ARG A 585 -19.38 -9.94 -0.94
C ARG A 585 -17.99 -9.34 -1.02
N ASP A 586 -17.81 -8.27 -1.79
CA ASP A 586 -16.50 -7.81 -2.27
C ASP A 586 -15.68 -7.05 -1.23
N TYR A 587 -16.17 -6.88 0.00
CA TYR A 587 -15.36 -6.32 1.09
C TYR A 587 -14.28 -7.27 1.58
N LEU A 588 -14.45 -8.58 1.39
CA LEU A 588 -13.45 -9.60 1.67
C LEU A 588 -13.26 -10.49 0.44
N LEU A 589 -12.06 -11.04 0.27
CA LEU A 589 -11.72 -11.94 -0.82
C LEU A 589 -12.25 -13.37 -0.57
N PRO A 590 -12.48 -14.16 -1.63
CA PRO A 590 -12.91 -15.55 -1.51
C PRO A 590 -11.78 -16.42 -0.96
N ILE A 591 -12.15 -17.37 -0.11
CA ILE A 591 -11.27 -18.44 0.37
C ILE A 591 -11.26 -19.56 -0.66
N GLN A 592 -10.09 -20.14 -0.93
CA GLN A 592 -9.99 -21.30 -1.82
C GLN A 592 -10.86 -22.47 -1.32
N PRO A 593 -11.70 -23.08 -2.17
CA PRO A 593 -12.57 -24.19 -1.76
C PRO A 593 -11.81 -25.37 -1.12
N ARG A 594 -10.57 -25.62 -1.55
CA ARG A 594 -9.71 -26.66 -0.97
C ARG A 594 -9.45 -26.41 0.53
N MET A 595 -9.30 -25.15 0.96
CA MET A 595 -9.05 -24.82 2.36
C MET A 595 -10.22 -25.22 3.27
N LEU A 596 -11.45 -25.09 2.76
CA LEU A 596 -12.66 -25.54 3.47
C LEU A 596 -12.58 -27.06 3.73
N SER A 597 -12.21 -27.83 2.70
CA SER A 597 -12.07 -29.29 2.86
C SER A 597 -10.90 -29.70 3.76
N LEU A 598 -9.77 -29.00 3.69
CA LEU A 598 -8.57 -29.30 4.49
C LEU A 598 -8.76 -29.03 5.99
N THR A 599 -9.70 -28.16 6.34
CA THR A 599 -10.04 -27.83 7.72
C THR A 599 -11.22 -28.66 8.24
N GLY A 600 -11.62 -29.74 7.55
CA GLY A 600 -12.78 -30.54 7.94
C GLY A 600 -14.09 -29.75 7.90
N ASN A 601 -14.17 -28.75 7.03
CA ASN A 601 -15.26 -27.76 6.94
C ASN A 601 -15.47 -26.93 8.22
N GLN A 602 -14.44 -26.81 9.07
CA GLN A 602 -14.45 -25.83 10.18
C GLN A 602 -14.33 -24.39 9.66
N TRP A 603 -13.66 -24.20 8.52
CA TRP A 603 -13.75 -22.94 7.79
C TRP A 603 -15.01 -22.92 6.94
N VAL A 604 -15.65 -21.76 6.93
CA VAL A 604 -16.72 -21.42 5.99
C VAL A 604 -16.21 -20.35 5.03
N GLN A 605 -16.87 -20.24 3.89
CA GLN A 605 -16.58 -19.19 2.94
C GLN A 605 -16.94 -17.81 3.52
N ASN A 606 -16.25 -16.76 3.08
CA ASN A 606 -16.61 -15.38 3.39
C ASN A 606 -18.02 -15.01 2.85
N PRO A 607 -18.70 -14.01 3.44
CA PRO A 607 -20.05 -13.64 3.03
C PRO A 607 -20.18 -13.40 1.52
N GLY A 608 -21.25 -13.92 0.91
CA GLY A 608 -21.60 -13.69 -0.49
C GLY A 608 -20.82 -14.48 -1.55
N TRP A 609 -19.85 -15.31 -1.16
CA TRP A 609 -18.97 -16.08 -2.05
C TRP A 609 -19.43 -17.51 -2.31
#